data_AF-A0A3D2NSP8-F1
#
_entry.id   AF-A0A3D2NSP8-F1
#
_cell.length_a   1.000
_cell.length_b   1.000
_cell.length_c   1.000
_cell.angle_alpha   90.00
_cell.angle_beta   90.00
_cell.angle_gamma   90.00
#
_symmetry.space_group_name_H-M   'P 1'
#
loop_
_entity.id
_entity.type
_entity.pdbx_description
1 polymer ?
#
loop_
_entity_poly.entity_id
_entity_poly.type
_entity_poly.pdbx_seq_one_letter_code
_entity_poly.pdbx_strand_id
1 'polypeptide(L)' 'MNIQIKNGRLIDPKNKLDAKQDVFIIDRRIAAIGKAPDGFAATQV' A
#
# COMPACT_ATOMS: atom_id res chain seq x y z
N MET A 1 -12.10 2.69 5.61
CA MET A 1 -11.48 1.37 5.87
C MET A 1 -10.03 1.47 5.46
N ASN A 2 -9.11 1.26 6.39
CA ASN A 2 -7.68 1.38 6.14
C ASN A 2 -7.11 -0.02 5.93
N ILE A 3 -6.57 -0.30 4.75
CA ILE A 3 -6.07 -1.63 4.38
C ILE A 3 -4.56 -1.55 4.21
N GLN A 4 -3.85 -2.49 4.82
CA GLN A 4 -2.42 -2.70 4.60
C GLN A 4 -2.21 -4.05 3.93
N ILE A 5 -1.63 -4.04 2.74
CA ILE A 5 -1.16 -5.24 2.04
C ILE A 5 0.34 -5.35 2.30
N LYS A 6 0.76 -6.32 3.12
CA LYS A 6 2.17 -6.53 3.46
C LYS A 6 2.85 -7.49 2.49
N ASN A 7 4.11 -7.25 2.16
CA ASN A 7 4.96 -8.09 1.31
C ASN A 7 4.33 -8.46 -0.06
N GLY A 8 3.48 -7.59 -0.60
CA GLY A 8 2.86 -7.79 -1.91
C GLY A 8 3.85 -7.54 -3.04
N ARG A 9 3.77 -8.29 -4.14
CA ARG A 9 4.52 -7.94 -5.36
C ARG A 9 3.72 -6.89 -6.13
N LEU A 10 4.20 -5.65 -6.10
CA LEU A 10 3.59 -4.55 -6.83
C LEU A 10 4.18 -4.48 -8.23
N ILE A 11 3.33 -4.67 -9.23
CA ILE A 11 3.69 -4.60 -10.65
C ILE A 11 2.92 -3.45 -11.27
N ASP A 12 3.62 -2.37 -11.62
CA ASP A 12 3.11 -1.21 -12.33
C ASP A 12 4.00 -0.89 -13.53
N PRO A 13 3.62 -1.34 -14.75
CA PRO A 13 4.38 -1.11 -15.97
C PRO A 13 4.54 0.38 -16.33
N LYS A 14 3.56 1.23 -15.98
CA LYS A 14 3.59 2.66 -16.29
C LYS A 14 4.71 3.36 -15.52
N ASN A 15 4.89 2.97 -14.27
CA ASN A 15 5.95 3.48 -13.39
C ASN A 15 7.21 2.61 -13.39
N LYS A 16 7.30 1.58 -14.27
CA LYS A 16 8.40 0.60 -14.34
C LYS A 16 8.71 -0.02 -12.98
N LEU A 17 7.67 -0.30 -12.20
CA LEU A 17 7.78 -0.82 -10.84
C LEU A 17 7.44 -2.30 -10.84
N ASP A 18 8.38 -3.12 -10.39
CA ASP A 18 8.18 -4.55 -10.16
C ASP A 18 9.02 -4.96 -8.94
N ALA A 19 8.42 -4.82 -7.76
CA ALA A 19 9.11 -5.04 -6.51
C ALA A 19 8.16 -5.54 -5.42
N LYS A 20 8.71 -6.25 -4.43
CA LYS A 20 7.96 -6.59 -3.22
C LYS A 20 7.90 -5.38 -2.30
N GLN A 21 6.69 -4.87 -2.08
CA GLN A 21 6.45 -3.66 -1.30
C GLN A 21 5.13 -3.76 -0.54
N ASP A 22 5.07 -3.04 0.58
CA ASP A 22 3.83 -2.86 1.31
C ASP A 22 2.97 -1.81 0.60
N VAL A 23 1.64 -1.99 0.57
CA VAL A 23 0.71 -1.02 -0.01
C VAL A 23 -0.32 -0.62 1.02
N PHE A 24 -0.51 0.69 1.17
CA PHE A 24 -1.41 1.31 2.13
C PHE A 24 -2.58 1.93 1.38
N ILE A 25 -3.81 1.52 1.70
CA ILE A 25 -5.03 1.98 1.05
C ILE A 25 -5.92 2.67 2.09
N ILE A 26 -6.36 3.89 1.79
CA ILE A 26 -7.26 4.70 2.59
C ILE A 26 -8.39 5.19 1.67
N ASP A 27 -9.65 5.08 2.12
CA ASP A 27 -10.83 5.53 1.36
C ASP A 27 -10.85 5.09 -0.11
N ARG A 28 -10.50 3.82 -0.35
CA ARG A 28 -10.44 3.17 -1.67
C ARG A 28 -9.39 3.76 -2.63
N ARG A 29 -8.40 4.50 -2.11
CA ARG A 29 -7.26 5.03 -2.86
C ARG A 29 -5.94 4.56 -2.26
N ILE A 30 -4.92 4.43 -3.09
CA ILE A 30 -3.56 4.15 -2.62
C ILE A 30 -3.06 5.40 -1.90
N ALA A 31 -2.80 5.29 -0.61
CA ALA A 31 -2.27 6.36 0.22
C ALA A 31 -0.74 6.38 0.19
N ALA A 32 -0.09 5.21 0.21
CA ALA A 32 1.35 5.08 0.12
C ALA A 32 1.79 3.69 -0.37
N ILE A 33 3.05 3.59 -0.81
CA ILE A 33 3.73 2.36 -1.22
C ILE A 33 5.06 2.29 -0.48
N GLY A 34 5.41 1.12 0.05
CA GLY A 34 6.65 0.84 0.78
C GLY A 34 6.61 1.28 2.25
N LYS A 35 6.35 2.57 2.50
CA LYS A 35 6.30 3.13 3.87
C LYS A 35 4.89 3.57 4.24
N ALA A 36 4.48 3.28 5.47
CA ALA A 36 3.20 3.73 6.01
C ALA A 36 3.18 5.27 6.07
N PRO A 37 2.08 5.92 5.65
CA PRO A 37 1.92 7.36 5.84
C PRO A 37 1.71 7.69 7.33
N ASP A 38 2.04 8.91 7.73
CA ASP A 38 1.91 9.34 9.13
C ASP A 38 0.47 9.21 9.62
N GLY A 39 0.30 8.63 10.81
CA GLY A 39 -1.02 8.37 11.40
C GLY A 39 -1.79 7.19 10.77
N PHE A 40 -1.17 6.38 9.91
CA PHE A 40 -1.82 5.19 9.37
C PHE A 40 -2.06 4.13 10.45
N ALA A 41 -3.32 3.84 10.73
CA ALA A 41 -3.76 2.68 11.49
C ALA A 41 -4.57 1.77 10.58
N ALA A 42 -4.10 0.54 10.33
CA ALA A 42 -4.86 -0.46 9.60
C ALA A 42 -6.12 -0.82 10.39
N THR A 43 -7.26 -0.88 9.71
CA THR A 43 -8.48 -1.43 10.30
C THR A 43 -8.34 -2.95 10.32
N GLN A 44 -8.13 -3.52 11.50
CA GLN A 44 -8.12 -4.97 11.70
C GLN A 44 -9.55 -5.41 12.00
N VAL A 45 -10.09 -6.32 11.18
CA VAL A 45 -11.37 -7.00 11.43
C VAL A 45 -11.11 -8.41 11.93
#